data_AF-A0A094G1J1-F1
#
_entry.id   AF-A0A094G1J1-F1
#
_cell.length_a   1.000
_cell.length_b   1.000
_cell.length_c   1.000
_cell.angle_alpha   90.00
_cell.angle_beta   90.00
_cell.angle_gamma   90.00
#
_symmetry.space_group_name_H-M   'P 1'
#
loop_
_entity.id
_entity.type
_entity.pdbx_description
1 polymer ?
#
loop_
_entity_poly.entity_id
_entity_poly.type
_entity_poly.pdbx_seq_one_letter_code
_entity_poly.pdbx_strand_id
1 'polypeptide(L)'
;MLSHLRVGYKMLTKKDDVLIISSTGEVAAEEDEYDRDQEQSNSGSRNSGSRSISGLLDRSTYLGALSFNIVAFALPALYSTLSKLWIVNIDSSQVVMTDVYTYIGVVAEVLNEGLPRTAWLLIGDKKNRTVPSRLSLSYTLIFVQGLLGLFMTLIFICAADRVAAAWVPETVRANSLTYVRISSMQALTSAIEIAVANCTRALDKPDVPLLISSTKFVANIVLDLLLISPFHVGSFTPTTTVQALIRMSCDLVAAFAGLLYFILFSWKLHRLSAHDKKIRPSISDLKILTPPGVSTLLESAIRNSLYLWLVSGVVAMGSDYATAWGVFNTIRWGMVMVPVQALEASALAFVGHGWGTWRSNAGIGMQRPKASISDLRSIAKPAVASASLALLVEIPLCIGLSLGGVRRFAYYLSGTEPVASIAEKMWRVSLFSLTFTSAIAAFSTYCPFFPSDNLQ
;
A
#
# COMPACT_ATOMS: atom_id res chain seq x y z
N MET A 1 13.93 27.81 1.42
CA MET A 1 12.98 26.66 1.36
C MET A 1 13.25 25.71 0.19
N LEU A 2 13.50 26.20 -1.04
CA LEU A 2 13.77 25.35 -2.23
C LEU A 2 15.20 24.79 -2.37
N SER A 3 16.19 25.30 -1.62
CA SER A 3 17.57 24.76 -1.62
C SER A 3 17.70 23.43 -0.87
N HIS A 4 16.71 23.04 -0.06
CA HIS A 4 16.74 21.87 0.81
C HIS A 4 16.13 20.60 0.19
N LEU A 5 15.51 20.71 -0.98
CA LEU A 5 14.98 19.59 -1.77
C LEU A 5 16.05 18.90 -2.64
N ARG A 6 17.31 19.33 -2.52
CA ARG A 6 18.48 18.81 -3.26
C ARG A 6 19.28 17.76 -2.48
N VAL A 7 18.66 17.07 -1.52
CA VAL A 7 19.30 15.89 -0.93
C VAL A 7 19.08 14.73 -1.90
N GLY A 8 20.05 14.51 -2.78
CA GLY A 8 20.15 13.28 -3.54
C GLY A 8 20.91 12.24 -2.72
N TYR A 9 20.48 10.98 -2.78
CA TYR A 9 21.28 9.87 -2.26
C TYR A 9 21.63 8.94 -3.42
N LYS A 10 22.83 8.37 -3.36
CA LYS A 10 23.25 7.33 -4.29
C LYS A 10 22.48 6.07 -3.93
N MET A 11 21.59 5.61 -4.81
CA MET A 11 21.00 4.28 -4.65
C MET A 11 22.14 3.26 -4.56
N LEU A 12 22.07 2.37 -3.56
CA LEU A 12 22.98 1.23 -3.52
C LEU A 12 22.84 0.48 -4.85
N THR A 13 23.99 0.23 -5.47
CA THR A 13 24.09 -0.34 -6.81
C THR A 13 23.25 -1.61 -6.93
N LYS A 14 22.58 -1.73 -8.07
CA LYS A 14 21.77 -2.89 -8.41
C LYS A 14 22.67 -4.13 -8.36
N LYS A 15 22.17 -5.21 -7.76
CA LYS A 15 22.88 -6.50 -7.61
C LYS A 15 23.29 -7.16 -8.94
N ASP A 16 22.97 -6.53 -10.07
CA ASP A 16 23.27 -7.01 -11.41
C ASP A 16 24.69 -6.63 -11.87
N ASP A 17 25.36 -5.67 -11.21
CA ASP A 17 26.73 -5.23 -11.57
C ASP A 17 27.85 -5.99 -10.84
N VAL A 18 27.51 -6.95 -9.97
CA VAL A 18 28.50 -7.81 -9.26
C VAL A 18 28.78 -9.11 -10.04
N LEU A 19 28.09 -9.33 -11.17
CA LEU A 19 28.23 -10.56 -11.96
C LEU A 19 29.24 -10.46 -13.12
N ILE A 20 29.98 -9.36 -13.23
CA ILE A 20 31.14 -9.26 -14.10
C ILE A 20 32.33 -8.92 -13.20
N ILE A 21 33.25 -9.89 -13.06
CA ILE A 21 34.42 -9.94 -12.17
C ILE A 21 34.19 -10.85 -10.94
N SER A 22 34.16 -12.15 -11.18
CA SER A 22 34.88 -13.16 -10.37
C SER A 22 34.71 -14.52 -11.06
N SER A 23 35.59 -14.81 -12.00
CA SER A 23 35.83 -16.16 -12.52
C SER A 23 37.26 -16.56 -12.23
N THR A 24 37.65 -16.52 -10.96
CA THR A 24 38.84 -17.21 -10.44
C THR A 24 38.66 -17.27 -8.93
N GLY A 25 38.50 -18.48 -8.41
CA GLY A 25 38.45 -18.71 -6.98
C GLY A 25 39.82 -18.50 -6.37
N GLU A 26 39.89 -17.71 -5.30
CA GLU A 26 40.78 -17.92 -4.16
C GLU A 26 40.36 -17.01 -3.02
N VAL A 27 40.51 -17.53 -1.80
CA VAL A 27 40.24 -16.86 -0.53
C VAL A 27 41.56 -16.26 -0.07
N ALA A 28 41.63 -14.93 0.05
CA ALA A 28 42.67 -14.27 0.84
C ALA A 28 42.13 -12.94 1.40
N ALA A 29 42.42 -12.71 2.68
CA ALA A 29 42.21 -11.46 3.38
C ALA A 29 43.31 -10.47 2.99
N GLU A 30 42.98 -9.20 2.81
CA GLU A 30 43.96 -8.10 2.91
C GLU A 30 43.24 -6.79 3.25
N GLU A 31 43.76 -6.14 4.29
CA GLU A 31 43.43 -4.81 4.77
C GLU A 31 44.06 -3.74 3.87
N ASP A 32 43.46 -2.54 3.89
CA ASP A 32 44.00 -1.21 3.58
C ASP A 32 44.94 -1.04 2.37
N GLU A 33 44.46 -0.29 1.35
CA GLU A 33 45.19 0.80 0.65
C GLU A 33 44.47 1.13 -0.67
N TYR A 34 43.59 2.16 -0.68
CA TYR A 34 43.31 2.96 -1.89
C TYR A 34 42.55 4.24 -1.51
N ASP A 35 43.24 5.14 -0.83
CA ASP A 35 42.80 6.52 -0.59
C ASP A 35 43.92 7.45 -1.12
N ARG A 36 43.95 7.60 -2.44
CA ARG A 36 44.65 8.66 -3.18
C ARG A 36 44.40 8.40 -4.66
N ASP A 37 43.50 9.20 -5.24
CA ASP A 37 43.49 9.65 -6.65
C ASP A 37 42.09 10.08 -7.06
N GLN A 38 41.58 11.17 -6.47
CA GLN A 38 40.58 12.02 -7.15
C GLN A 38 40.48 13.46 -6.60
N GLU A 39 41.55 13.98 -5.99
CA GLU A 39 41.74 15.42 -5.73
C GLU A 39 42.67 16.03 -6.81
N GLN A 40 42.24 16.05 -8.07
CA GLN A 40 42.81 16.93 -9.10
C GLN A 40 41.99 16.88 -10.40
N SER A 41 40.82 17.51 -10.41
CA SER A 41 40.21 18.05 -11.63
C SER A 41 39.10 19.05 -11.29
N ASN A 42 39.41 20.05 -10.47
CA ASN A 42 38.52 21.17 -10.24
C ASN A 42 39.23 22.49 -10.53
N SER A 43 39.34 22.82 -11.83
CA SER A 43 39.65 24.17 -12.27
C SER A 43 39.02 24.46 -13.63
N GLY A 44 37.95 25.25 -13.61
CA GLY A 44 37.53 26.07 -14.75
C GLY A 44 36.41 25.51 -15.64
N SER A 45 35.16 25.85 -15.32
CA SER A 45 34.33 26.65 -16.24
C SER A 45 32.98 26.95 -15.59
N ARG A 46 32.77 28.23 -15.26
CA ARG A 46 31.44 28.80 -15.09
C ARG A 46 30.76 28.76 -16.45
N ASN A 47 29.65 28.03 -16.56
CA ASN A 47 28.57 28.49 -17.43
C ASN A 47 27.19 28.18 -16.84
N SER A 48 26.44 29.27 -16.71
CA SER A 48 25.03 29.33 -16.38
C SER A 48 24.19 28.74 -17.51
N GLY A 49 23.07 28.10 -17.16
CA GLY A 49 21.90 28.08 -18.05
C GLY A 49 21.71 26.84 -18.93
N SER A 50 21.50 25.66 -18.34
CA SER A 50 20.47 24.72 -18.81
C SER A 50 20.22 23.69 -17.72
N ARG A 51 19.27 23.97 -16.82
CA ARG A 51 18.83 22.99 -15.82
C ARG A 51 17.98 21.97 -16.57
N SER A 52 18.57 20.84 -16.92
CA SER A 52 17.80 19.74 -17.50
C SER A 52 16.74 19.29 -16.48
N ILE A 53 15.47 19.42 -16.85
CA ILE A 53 14.30 18.94 -16.11
C ILE A 53 14.46 17.45 -15.76
N SER A 54 15.25 16.70 -16.53
CA SER A 54 15.57 15.29 -16.28
C SER A 54 16.29 15.05 -14.95
N GLY A 55 17.12 15.98 -14.46
CA GLY A 55 17.81 15.84 -13.18
C GLY A 55 16.94 16.08 -11.95
N LEU A 56 15.79 16.75 -12.11
CA LEU A 56 14.80 16.99 -11.05
C LEU A 56 13.77 15.87 -10.94
N LEU A 57 13.61 15.07 -12.00
CA LEU A 57 12.71 13.91 -12.07
C LEU A 57 13.44 12.59 -11.79
N ASP A 58 14.74 12.63 -11.48
CA ASP A 58 15.48 11.42 -11.12
C ASP A 58 14.98 10.88 -9.77
N ARG A 59 14.67 9.59 -9.72
CA ARG A 59 14.11 8.89 -8.55
C ARG A 59 15.05 8.91 -7.35
N SER A 60 16.33 9.18 -7.58
CA SER A 60 17.37 9.37 -6.55
C SER A 60 17.21 10.66 -5.74
N THR A 61 16.41 11.61 -6.23
CA THR A 61 16.14 12.89 -5.58
C THR A 61 14.78 12.88 -4.89
N TYR A 62 14.66 13.64 -3.80
CA TYR A 62 13.41 13.69 -3.03
C TYR A 62 12.23 14.16 -3.88
N LEU A 63 12.44 15.12 -4.78
CA LEU A 63 11.41 15.60 -5.69
C LEU A 63 11.02 14.56 -6.74
N GLY A 64 11.98 13.85 -7.34
CA GLY A 64 11.67 12.78 -8.29
C GLY A 64 10.91 11.62 -7.64
N ALA A 65 11.32 11.22 -6.43
CA ALA A 65 10.61 10.22 -5.63
C ALA A 65 9.18 10.68 -5.28
N LEU A 66 9.01 11.95 -4.88
CA LEU A 66 7.70 12.52 -4.58
C LEU A 66 6.79 12.54 -5.81
N SER A 67 7.27 13.00 -6.97
CA SER A 67 6.50 13.00 -8.21
C SER A 67 6.06 11.60 -8.63
N PHE A 68 6.96 10.61 -8.52
CA PHE A 68 6.62 9.22 -8.79
C PHE A 68 5.54 8.69 -7.85
N ASN A 69 5.67 8.95 -6.55
CA ASN A 69 4.70 8.53 -5.55
C ASN A 69 3.34 9.23 -5.74
N ILE A 70 3.30 10.51 -6.14
CA ILE A 70 2.06 11.21 -6.47
C ILE A 70 1.34 10.50 -7.61
N VAL A 71 2.04 10.15 -8.70
CA VAL A 71 1.43 9.43 -9.83
C VAL A 71 0.94 8.04 -9.40
N ALA A 72 1.74 7.34 -8.59
CA ALA A 72 1.40 6.00 -8.11
C ALA A 72 0.12 5.98 -7.24
N PHE A 73 -0.10 7.01 -6.40
CA PHE A 73 -1.31 7.12 -5.57
C PHE A 73 -2.49 7.79 -6.29
N ALA A 74 -2.23 8.70 -7.23
CA ALA A 74 -3.27 9.38 -8.01
C ALA A 74 -4.03 8.40 -8.91
N LEU A 75 -3.35 7.43 -9.51
CA LEU A 75 -3.97 6.47 -10.42
C LEU A 75 -5.11 5.66 -9.75
N PRO A 76 -4.89 4.96 -8.61
CA PRO A 76 -5.98 4.30 -7.88
C PRO A 76 -7.09 5.23 -7.43
N ALA A 77 -6.76 6.44 -6.97
CA ALA A 77 -7.72 7.45 -6.54
C ALA A 77 -8.65 7.91 -7.68
N LEU A 78 -8.06 8.20 -8.85
CA LEU A 78 -8.79 8.57 -10.05
C LEU A 78 -9.71 7.44 -10.51
N TYR A 79 -9.19 6.22 -10.60
CA TYR A 79 -9.98 5.05 -10.98
C TYR A 79 -11.16 4.82 -10.03
N SER A 80 -10.95 4.89 -8.71
CA SER A 80 -12.03 4.72 -7.72
C SER A 80 -13.14 5.76 -7.92
N THR A 81 -12.77 7.00 -8.23
CA THR A 81 -13.73 8.09 -8.53
C THR A 81 -14.47 7.86 -9.84
N LEU A 82 -13.75 7.49 -10.91
CA LEU A 82 -14.30 7.20 -12.23
C LEU A 82 -15.27 6.02 -12.20
N SER A 83 -14.89 4.93 -11.54
CA SER A 83 -15.71 3.73 -11.40
C SER A 83 -17.03 4.05 -10.69
N LYS A 84 -17.01 4.88 -9.64
CA LYS A 84 -18.23 5.38 -8.98
C LYS A 84 -19.10 6.23 -9.92
N LEU A 85 -18.51 7.15 -10.68
CA LEU A 85 -19.22 7.98 -11.65
C LEU A 85 -19.93 7.15 -12.73
N TRP A 86 -19.29 6.09 -13.21
CA TRP A 86 -19.91 5.19 -14.18
C TRP A 86 -21.12 4.47 -13.60
N ILE A 87 -21.08 4.12 -12.32
CA ILE A 87 -22.20 3.43 -11.65
C ILE A 87 -23.35 4.37 -11.33
N VAL A 88 -23.07 5.63 -10.99
CA VAL A 88 -24.10 6.66 -10.85
C VAL A 88 -24.96 6.75 -12.11
N ASN A 89 -24.33 6.67 -13.30
CA ASN A 89 -25.03 6.71 -14.58
C ASN A 89 -25.89 5.47 -14.87
N ILE A 90 -25.60 4.33 -14.22
CA ILE A 90 -26.39 3.11 -14.35
C ILE A 90 -27.58 3.17 -13.40
N ASP A 91 -27.30 3.35 -12.11
CA ASP A 91 -28.29 3.47 -11.05
C ASP A 91 -27.68 4.21 -9.85
N SER A 92 -28.14 5.43 -9.60
CA SER A 92 -27.68 6.28 -8.50
C SER A 92 -27.92 5.65 -7.12
N SER A 93 -28.90 4.75 -6.97
CA SER A 93 -29.18 4.07 -5.71
C SER A 93 -28.16 2.96 -5.39
N GLN A 94 -27.43 2.47 -6.40
CA GLN A 94 -26.48 1.35 -6.26
C GLN A 94 -25.04 1.79 -6.04
N VAL A 95 -24.76 3.09 -6.00
CA VAL A 95 -23.41 3.62 -5.73
C VAL A 95 -22.86 3.12 -4.40
N VAL A 96 -23.74 3.00 -3.39
CA VAL A 96 -23.41 2.47 -2.05
C VAL A 96 -22.89 1.03 -2.11
N MET A 97 -23.24 0.25 -3.14
CA MET A 97 -22.75 -1.12 -3.31
C MET A 97 -21.24 -1.18 -3.54
N THR A 98 -20.68 -0.17 -4.20
CA THR A 98 -19.22 -0.11 -4.44
C THR A 98 -18.43 -0.01 -3.15
N ASP A 99 -19.00 0.65 -2.14
CA ASP A 99 -18.36 0.81 -0.85
C ASP A 99 -18.35 -0.52 -0.07
N VAL A 100 -19.33 -1.39 -0.29
CA VAL A 100 -19.36 -2.75 0.30
C VAL A 100 -18.16 -3.57 -0.10
N TYR A 101 -17.72 -3.48 -1.37
CA TYR A 101 -16.49 -4.13 -1.79
C TYR A 101 -15.31 -3.63 -0.95
N THR A 102 -15.23 -2.31 -0.71
CA THR A 102 -14.18 -1.73 0.13
C THR A 102 -14.26 -2.22 1.57
N TYR A 103 -15.47 -2.33 2.14
CA TYR A 103 -15.65 -2.80 3.52
C TYR A 103 -15.24 -4.27 3.70
N ILE A 104 -15.60 -5.14 2.75
CA ILE A 104 -15.12 -6.54 2.73
C ILE A 104 -13.58 -6.56 2.67
N GLY A 105 -12.99 -5.69 1.85
CA GLY A 105 -11.54 -5.50 1.77
C GLY A 105 -10.90 -5.08 3.09
N VAL A 106 -11.53 -4.17 3.84
CA VAL A 106 -11.06 -3.74 5.18
C VAL A 106 -11.10 -4.88 6.20
N VAL A 107 -12.10 -5.76 6.15
CA VAL A 107 -12.06 -6.96 7.00
C VAL A 107 -10.90 -7.86 6.56
N ALA A 108 -10.70 -8.07 5.25
CA ALA A 108 -9.63 -8.90 4.72
C ALA A 108 -8.24 -8.32 5.05
N GLU A 109 -8.12 -7.00 5.20
CA GLU A 109 -6.90 -6.32 5.63
C GLU A 109 -6.40 -6.82 7.00
N VAL A 110 -7.30 -7.15 7.94
CA VAL A 110 -6.93 -7.71 9.25
C VAL A 110 -6.12 -9.00 9.10
N LEU A 111 -6.56 -9.87 8.19
CA LEU A 111 -5.87 -11.11 7.83
C LEU A 111 -4.49 -10.81 7.22
N ASN A 112 -4.47 -9.84 6.31
CA ASN A 112 -3.33 -9.49 5.48
C ASN A 112 -2.21 -8.77 6.24
N GLU A 113 -2.55 -8.06 7.31
CA GLU A 113 -1.59 -7.43 8.20
C GLU A 113 -1.11 -8.31 9.35
N GLY A 114 -1.70 -9.49 9.52
CA GLY A 114 -1.24 -10.48 10.50
C GLY A 114 0.03 -11.21 10.05
N LEU A 115 -0.12 -12.47 9.64
CA LEU A 115 1.01 -13.33 9.28
C LEU A 115 1.92 -12.76 8.17
N PRO A 116 1.41 -12.17 7.08
CA PRO A 116 2.27 -11.70 5.98
C PRO A 116 3.30 -10.64 6.38
N ARG A 117 3.05 -9.84 7.43
CA ARG A 117 4.01 -8.84 7.94
C ARG A 117 5.29 -9.49 8.48
N THR A 118 5.22 -10.74 8.91
CA THR A 118 6.35 -11.49 9.47
C THR A 118 7.35 -11.94 8.39
N ALA A 119 6.97 -11.89 7.11
CA ALA A 119 7.81 -12.32 6.00
C ALA A 119 9.16 -11.59 5.96
N TRP A 120 9.18 -10.29 6.24
CA TRP A 120 10.42 -9.51 6.24
C TRP A 120 11.38 -9.93 7.37
N LEU A 121 10.84 -10.25 8.55
CA LEU A 121 11.63 -10.64 9.72
C LEU A 121 12.16 -12.07 9.63
N LEU A 122 11.35 -13.00 9.11
CA LEU A 122 11.66 -14.43 9.14
C LEU A 122 12.10 -14.98 7.77
N ILE A 123 11.38 -14.65 6.70
CA ILE A 123 11.70 -15.11 5.34
C ILE A 123 12.81 -14.23 4.74
N GLY A 124 12.91 -12.96 5.13
CA GLY A 124 13.99 -12.06 4.72
C GLY A 124 15.35 -12.35 5.34
N ASP A 125 15.41 -13.13 6.43
CA ASP A 125 16.64 -13.37 7.19
C ASP A 125 17.58 -14.37 6.51
N LYS A 126 18.44 -13.85 5.63
CA LYS A 126 19.49 -14.63 4.93
C LYS A 126 20.64 -15.03 5.82
N LYS A 127 20.88 -14.31 6.92
CA LYS A 127 22.07 -14.52 7.75
C LYS A 127 21.89 -15.71 8.67
N ASN A 128 20.68 -15.90 9.20
CA ASN A 128 20.42 -16.97 10.17
C ASN A 128 19.61 -18.14 9.60
N ARG A 129 19.08 -18.06 8.37
CA ARG A 129 18.27 -19.13 7.77
C ARG A 129 18.72 -19.55 6.38
N THR A 130 18.70 -20.86 6.15
CA THR A 130 18.99 -21.47 4.85
C THR A 130 17.85 -21.24 3.86
N VAL A 131 18.17 -21.29 2.56
CA VAL A 131 17.19 -21.14 1.47
C VAL A 131 16.01 -22.14 1.59
N PRO A 132 16.22 -23.45 1.87
CA PRO A 132 15.11 -24.38 2.05
C PRO A 132 14.20 -24.04 3.24
N SER A 133 14.76 -23.54 4.36
CA SER A 133 13.96 -23.10 5.51
C SER A 133 13.09 -21.89 5.16
N ARG A 134 13.66 -20.91 4.46
CA ARG A 134 12.94 -19.70 4.00
C ARG A 134 11.82 -20.05 3.02
N LEU A 135 12.04 -21.01 2.13
CA LEU A 135 11.01 -21.53 1.24
C LEU A 135 9.92 -22.29 1.99
N SER A 136 10.27 -23.09 3.00
CA SER A 136 9.31 -23.82 3.85
C SER A 136 8.38 -22.87 4.62
N LEU A 137 8.95 -21.81 5.21
CA LEU A 137 8.19 -20.72 5.80
C LEU A 137 7.26 -20.04 4.79
N SER A 138 7.75 -19.79 3.58
CA SER A 138 6.96 -19.13 2.53
C SER A 138 5.76 -19.99 2.07
N TYR A 139 5.95 -21.29 1.85
CA TYR A 139 4.85 -22.21 1.54
C TYR A 139 3.85 -22.32 2.69
N THR A 140 4.34 -22.37 3.93
CA THR A 140 3.48 -22.41 5.12
C THR A 140 2.63 -21.14 5.22
N LEU A 141 3.25 -19.97 5.01
CA LEU A 141 2.56 -18.68 5.04
C LEU A 141 1.48 -18.59 3.95
N ILE A 142 1.82 -18.91 2.70
CA ILE A 142 0.87 -18.88 1.57
C ILE A 142 -0.28 -19.86 1.79
N PHE A 143 0.02 -21.07 2.28
CA PHE A 143 -1.00 -22.09 2.53
C PHE A 143 -1.97 -21.67 3.65
N VAL A 144 -1.45 -21.22 4.78
CA VAL A 144 -2.29 -20.78 5.92
C VAL A 144 -3.08 -19.53 5.55
N GLN A 145 -2.47 -18.55 4.89
CA GLN A 145 -3.16 -17.34 4.45
C GLN A 145 -4.29 -17.66 3.46
N GLY A 146 -4.04 -18.56 2.50
CA GLY A 146 -5.06 -19.03 1.56
C GLY A 146 -6.21 -19.76 2.27
N LEU A 147 -5.93 -20.60 3.27
CA LEU A 147 -6.96 -21.29 4.05
C LEU A 147 -7.82 -20.31 4.86
N LEU A 148 -7.19 -19.32 5.52
CA LEU A 148 -7.93 -18.31 6.28
C LEU A 148 -8.75 -17.40 5.36
N GLY A 149 -8.21 -16.99 4.21
CA GLY A 149 -8.92 -16.23 3.19
C GLY A 149 -10.10 -17.00 2.58
N LEU A 150 -9.97 -18.31 2.38
CA LEU A 150 -11.05 -19.19 1.93
C LEU A 150 -12.15 -19.27 2.99
N PHE A 151 -11.78 -19.51 4.24
CA PHE A 151 -12.73 -19.57 5.36
C PHE A 151 -13.52 -18.26 5.50
N MET A 152 -12.83 -17.13 5.40
CA MET A 152 -13.43 -15.81 5.42
C MET A 152 -14.39 -15.56 4.24
N THR A 153 -14.00 -15.99 3.04
CA THR A 153 -14.86 -15.92 1.85
C THR A 153 -16.16 -16.72 2.04
N LEU A 154 -16.06 -17.94 2.58
CA LEU A 154 -17.22 -18.79 2.89
C LEU A 154 -18.12 -18.14 3.94
N ILE A 155 -17.54 -17.53 4.98
CA ILE A 155 -18.32 -16.77 5.98
C ILE A 155 -19.10 -15.64 5.31
N PHE A 156 -18.47 -14.83 4.44
CA PHE A 156 -19.18 -13.74 3.78
C PHE A 156 -20.26 -14.22 2.81
N ILE A 157 -20.04 -15.33 2.11
CA ILE A 157 -21.07 -15.92 1.23
C ILE A 157 -22.27 -16.40 2.05
N CYS A 158 -22.02 -17.16 3.12
CA CYS A 158 -23.07 -17.70 3.99
C CYS A 158 -23.77 -16.62 4.81
N ALA A 159 -23.05 -15.58 5.24
CA ALA A 159 -23.57 -14.47 6.04
C ALA A 159 -23.90 -13.23 5.19
N ALA A 160 -24.09 -13.38 3.87
CA ALA A 160 -24.32 -12.27 2.95
C ALA A 160 -25.46 -11.35 3.39
N ASP A 161 -26.54 -11.92 3.94
CA ASP A 161 -27.68 -11.14 4.46
C ASP A 161 -27.29 -10.26 5.66
N ARG A 162 -26.43 -10.78 6.55
CA ARG A 162 -25.93 -10.02 7.72
C ARG A 162 -24.93 -8.95 7.32
N VAL A 163 -24.07 -9.26 6.35
CA VAL A 163 -23.11 -8.32 5.76
C VAL A 163 -23.86 -7.16 5.09
N ALA A 164 -24.87 -7.47 4.28
CA ALA A 164 -25.73 -6.47 3.66
C ALA A 164 -26.53 -5.70 4.71
N ALA A 165 -27.03 -6.34 5.78
CA ALA A 165 -27.72 -5.64 6.85
C ALA A 165 -26.83 -4.62 7.58
N ALA A 166 -25.53 -4.91 7.73
CA ALA A 166 -24.60 -4.03 8.42
C ALA A 166 -24.14 -2.83 7.56
N TRP A 167 -23.97 -3.00 6.26
CA TRP A 167 -23.30 -2.01 5.41
C TRP A 167 -24.11 -1.54 4.19
N VAL A 168 -25.33 -2.05 4.01
CA VAL A 168 -26.21 -1.66 2.90
C VAL A 168 -27.56 -1.12 3.44
N PRO A 169 -28.00 0.06 2.96
CA PRO A 169 -29.32 0.60 3.27
C PRO A 169 -30.43 -0.39 2.91
N GLU A 170 -31.51 -0.38 3.70
CA GLU A 170 -32.62 -1.35 3.57
C GLU A 170 -33.26 -1.33 2.16
N THR A 171 -33.37 -0.15 1.55
CA THR A 171 -34.00 0.07 0.24
C THR A 171 -33.38 -0.73 -0.90
N VAL A 172 -32.08 -1.03 -0.81
CA VAL A 172 -31.31 -1.68 -1.88
C VAL A 172 -30.69 -3.01 -1.41
N ARG A 173 -31.01 -3.44 -0.19
CA ARG A 173 -30.39 -4.60 0.46
C ARG A 173 -30.64 -5.92 -0.27
N ALA A 174 -31.87 -6.19 -0.68
CA ALA A 174 -32.20 -7.43 -1.37
C ALA A 174 -31.44 -7.56 -2.71
N ASN A 175 -31.30 -6.46 -3.45
CA ASN A 175 -30.59 -6.41 -4.72
C ASN A 175 -29.06 -6.52 -4.52
N SER A 176 -28.56 -6.16 -3.35
CA SER A 176 -27.13 -6.19 -3.03
C SER A 176 -26.56 -7.58 -2.75
N LEU A 177 -27.39 -8.58 -2.44
CA LEU A 177 -26.91 -9.89 -1.96
C LEU A 177 -26.01 -10.59 -2.98
N THR A 178 -26.37 -10.51 -4.27
CA THR A 178 -25.56 -11.05 -5.36
C THR A 178 -24.21 -10.34 -5.44
N TYR A 179 -24.21 -9.01 -5.33
CA TYR A 179 -22.99 -8.20 -5.34
C TYR A 179 -22.07 -8.55 -4.16
N VAL A 180 -22.64 -8.70 -2.94
CA VAL A 180 -21.90 -9.11 -1.74
C VAL A 180 -21.26 -10.47 -1.96
N ARG A 181 -22.02 -11.47 -2.41
CA ARG A 181 -21.51 -12.84 -2.63
C ARG A 181 -20.37 -12.90 -3.64
N ILE A 182 -20.46 -12.16 -4.75
CA ILE A 182 -19.38 -12.08 -5.75
C ILE A 182 -18.16 -11.38 -5.13
N SER A 183 -18.38 -10.24 -4.46
CA SER A 183 -17.32 -9.45 -3.84
C SER A 183 -16.61 -10.17 -2.69
N SER A 184 -17.25 -11.15 -2.04
CA SER A 184 -16.66 -11.98 -0.98
C SER A 184 -15.38 -12.69 -1.42
N MET A 185 -15.28 -13.06 -2.71
CA MET A 185 -14.11 -13.74 -3.26
C MET A 185 -12.81 -12.93 -3.11
N GLN A 186 -12.92 -11.60 -2.99
CA GLN A 186 -11.77 -10.73 -2.75
C GLN A 186 -10.99 -11.12 -1.48
N ALA A 187 -11.65 -11.69 -0.47
CA ALA A 187 -10.99 -12.08 0.77
C ALA A 187 -9.95 -13.17 0.51
N LEU A 188 -10.28 -14.18 -0.33
CA LEU A 188 -9.34 -15.23 -0.73
C LEU A 188 -8.26 -14.71 -1.67
N THR A 189 -8.64 -13.97 -2.72
CA THR A 189 -7.67 -13.50 -3.73
C THR A 189 -6.67 -12.52 -3.13
N SER A 190 -7.12 -11.57 -2.31
CA SER A 190 -6.27 -10.62 -1.58
C SER A 190 -5.33 -11.33 -0.61
N ALA A 191 -5.83 -12.32 0.13
CA ALA A 191 -5.04 -13.15 1.03
C ALA A 191 -3.87 -13.85 0.30
N ILE A 192 -4.15 -14.47 -0.84
CA ILE A 192 -3.12 -15.14 -1.67
C ILE A 192 -2.15 -14.10 -2.24
N GLU A 193 -2.65 -13.02 -2.85
CA GLU A 193 -1.82 -11.98 -3.46
C GLU A 193 -0.84 -11.38 -2.45
N ILE A 194 -1.31 -11.00 -1.26
CA ILE A 194 -0.47 -10.36 -0.24
C ILE A 194 0.54 -11.35 0.35
N ALA A 195 0.16 -12.59 0.59
CA ALA A 195 1.11 -13.62 1.02
C ALA A 195 2.20 -13.86 -0.04
N VAL A 196 1.81 -14.08 -1.29
CA VAL A 196 2.75 -14.29 -2.40
C VAL A 196 3.65 -13.09 -2.59
N ALA A 197 3.10 -11.87 -2.59
CA ALA A 197 3.87 -10.64 -2.77
C ALA A 197 4.91 -10.46 -1.65
N ASN A 198 4.51 -10.66 -0.38
CA ASN A 198 5.44 -10.53 0.74
C ASN A 198 6.51 -11.64 0.75
N CYS A 199 6.15 -12.89 0.50
CA CYS A 199 7.13 -14.00 0.37
C CYS A 199 8.12 -13.74 -0.76
N THR A 200 7.64 -13.36 -1.94
CA THR A 200 8.47 -13.13 -3.12
C THR A 200 9.42 -11.94 -2.93
N ARG A 201 8.93 -10.85 -2.31
CA ARG A 201 9.76 -9.69 -1.94
C ARG A 201 10.81 -10.05 -0.89
N ALA A 202 10.43 -10.81 0.14
CA ALA A 202 11.36 -11.31 1.16
C ALA A 202 12.43 -12.27 0.60
N LEU A 203 12.16 -12.90 -0.55
CA LEU A 203 13.10 -13.73 -1.32
C LEU A 203 13.84 -12.96 -2.42
N ASP A 204 13.88 -11.62 -2.35
CA ASP A 204 14.59 -10.71 -3.26
C ASP A 204 14.09 -10.67 -4.72
N LYS A 205 12.79 -10.91 -4.93
CA LYS A 205 12.18 -10.76 -6.26
C LYS A 205 11.02 -9.75 -6.24
N PRO A 206 11.29 -8.46 -5.96
CA PRO A 206 10.23 -7.45 -5.84
C PRO A 206 9.55 -7.09 -7.17
N ASP A 207 10.21 -7.31 -8.30
CA ASP A 207 9.75 -6.83 -9.62
C ASP A 207 8.48 -7.53 -10.11
N VAL A 208 8.36 -8.85 -9.85
CA VAL A 208 7.23 -9.64 -10.37
C VAL A 208 5.92 -9.37 -9.62
N PRO A 209 5.88 -9.32 -8.27
CA PRO A 209 4.70 -8.87 -7.56
C PRO A 209 4.23 -7.48 -8.00
N LEU A 210 5.16 -6.57 -8.28
CA LEU A 210 4.85 -5.24 -8.78
C LEU A 210 4.24 -5.27 -10.18
N LEU A 211 4.80 -6.07 -11.09
CA LEU A 211 4.26 -6.24 -12.44
C LEU A 211 2.84 -6.81 -12.39
N ILE A 212 2.61 -7.84 -11.58
CA ILE A 212 1.29 -8.48 -11.45
C ILE A 212 0.25 -7.48 -10.92
N SER A 213 0.57 -6.74 -9.85
CA SER A 213 -0.38 -5.75 -9.30
C SER A 213 -0.65 -4.61 -10.27
N SER A 214 0.37 -4.17 -11.02
CA SER A 214 0.24 -3.09 -12.00
C SER A 214 -0.61 -3.54 -13.20
N THR A 215 -0.34 -4.73 -13.74
CA THR A 215 -1.13 -5.32 -14.84
C THR A 215 -2.57 -5.55 -14.42
N LYS A 216 -2.81 -6.08 -13.20
CA LYS A 216 -4.16 -6.23 -12.63
C LYS A 216 -4.90 -4.89 -12.59
N PHE A 217 -4.23 -3.86 -12.10
CA PHE A 217 -4.80 -2.53 -11.97
C PHE A 217 -5.17 -1.94 -13.33
N VAL A 218 -4.28 -2.05 -14.33
CA VAL A 218 -4.56 -1.60 -15.71
C VAL A 218 -5.70 -2.42 -16.33
N ALA A 219 -5.71 -3.74 -16.16
CA ALA A 219 -6.77 -4.61 -16.67
C ALA A 219 -8.15 -4.25 -16.09
N ASN A 220 -8.22 -3.99 -14.77
CA ASN A 220 -9.44 -3.52 -14.12
C ASN A 220 -9.95 -2.21 -14.75
N ILE A 221 -9.08 -1.21 -14.94
CA ILE A 221 -9.47 0.06 -15.56
C ILE A 221 -10.00 -0.16 -16.98
N VAL A 222 -9.28 -0.93 -17.80
CA VAL A 222 -9.63 -1.14 -19.21
C VAL A 222 -10.94 -1.91 -19.33
N LEU A 223 -11.15 -2.95 -18.52
CA LEU A 223 -12.38 -3.74 -18.56
C LEU A 223 -13.59 -2.96 -18.04
N ASP A 224 -13.46 -2.21 -16.95
CA ASP A 224 -14.53 -1.32 -16.48
C ASP A 224 -14.85 -0.26 -17.55
N LEU A 225 -13.83 0.29 -18.23
CA LEU A 225 -14.04 1.26 -19.30
C LEU A 225 -14.79 0.65 -20.49
N LEU A 226 -14.41 -0.55 -20.92
CA LEU A 226 -15.01 -1.21 -22.08
C LEU A 226 -16.44 -1.71 -21.84
N LEU A 227 -16.80 -2.06 -20.60
CA LEU A 227 -18.06 -2.76 -20.29
C LEU A 227 -19.06 -1.94 -19.48
N ILE A 228 -18.61 -0.90 -18.76
CA ILE A 228 -19.45 -0.15 -17.80
C ILE A 228 -19.54 1.33 -18.16
N SER A 229 -18.47 1.90 -18.74
CA SER A 229 -18.45 3.33 -19.07
C SER A 229 -19.58 3.71 -20.05
N PRO A 230 -19.97 4.99 -20.11
CA PRO A 230 -20.95 5.47 -21.11
C PRO A 230 -20.51 5.25 -22.57
N PHE A 231 -19.23 4.90 -22.80
CA PHE A 231 -18.67 4.58 -24.11
C PHE A 231 -18.44 3.07 -24.29
N HIS A 232 -19.17 2.23 -23.55
CA HIS A 232 -18.99 0.78 -23.58
C HIS A 232 -19.17 0.18 -24.98
N VAL A 233 -18.45 -0.90 -25.25
CA VAL A 233 -18.50 -1.61 -26.54
C VAL A 233 -19.54 -2.72 -26.45
N GLY A 234 -20.62 -2.60 -27.23
CA GLY A 234 -21.68 -3.61 -27.35
C GLY A 234 -23.06 -3.12 -26.87
N SER A 235 -24.11 -3.85 -27.22
CA SER A 235 -25.52 -3.51 -26.92
C SER A 235 -26.03 -4.08 -25.58
N PHE A 236 -25.12 -4.38 -24.64
CA PHE A 236 -25.47 -4.95 -23.33
C PHE A 236 -25.77 -3.82 -22.34
N THR A 237 -26.73 -4.05 -21.44
CA THR A 237 -27.10 -3.08 -20.38
C THR A 237 -26.14 -3.22 -19.18
N PRO A 238 -25.25 -2.24 -18.93
CA PRO A 238 -24.29 -2.32 -17.84
C PRO A 238 -24.98 -2.45 -16.49
N THR A 239 -24.47 -3.34 -15.64
CA THR A 239 -24.99 -3.57 -14.28
C THR A 239 -23.85 -3.56 -13.26
N THR A 240 -24.16 -3.22 -12.02
CA THR A 240 -23.19 -3.25 -10.89
C THR A 240 -22.63 -4.64 -10.64
N THR A 241 -23.42 -5.69 -10.91
CA THR A 241 -22.97 -7.08 -10.86
C THR A 241 -21.84 -7.36 -11.85
N VAL A 242 -21.88 -6.77 -13.05
CA VAL A 242 -20.80 -6.94 -14.05
C VAL A 242 -19.50 -6.29 -13.56
N GLN A 243 -19.56 -5.16 -12.87
CA GLN A 243 -18.39 -4.57 -12.22
C GLN A 243 -17.79 -5.49 -11.15
N ALA A 244 -18.62 -6.05 -10.28
CA ALA A 244 -18.16 -6.99 -9.26
C ALA A 244 -17.47 -8.20 -9.90
N LEU A 245 -18.02 -8.70 -11.00
CA LEU A 245 -17.48 -9.82 -11.75
C LEU A 245 -16.12 -9.49 -12.38
N ILE A 246 -15.99 -8.33 -13.03
CA ILE A 246 -14.73 -7.86 -13.62
C ILE A 246 -13.64 -7.79 -12.55
N ARG A 247 -13.91 -7.13 -11.43
CA ARG A 247 -12.97 -7.01 -10.30
C ARG A 247 -12.57 -8.38 -9.76
N MET A 248 -13.57 -9.23 -9.48
CA MET A 248 -13.35 -10.60 -9.02
C MET A 248 -12.46 -11.38 -9.98
N SER A 249 -12.74 -11.35 -11.29
CA SER A 249 -11.96 -12.06 -12.30
C SER A 249 -10.52 -11.55 -12.37
N CYS A 250 -10.30 -10.24 -12.33
CA CYS A 250 -8.95 -9.67 -12.32
C CYS A 250 -8.16 -10.06 -11.08
N ASP A 251 -8.78 -10.00 -9.90
CA ASP A 251 -8.15 -10.43 -8.64
C ASP A 251 -7.83 -11.93 -8.65
N LEU A 252 -8.74 -12.76 -9.19
CA LEU A 252 -8.53 -14.20 -9.28
C LEU A 252 -7.36 -14.54 -10.19
N VAL A 253 -7.32 -13.93 -11.39
CA VAL A 253 -6.23 -14.12 -12.35
C VAL A 253 -4.89 -13.67 -11.76
N ALA A 254 -4.85 -12.51 -11.10
CA ALA A 254 -3.63 -11.99 -10.49
C ALA A 254 -3.13 -12.86 -9.33
N ALA A 255 -4.03 -13.31 -8.45
CA ALA A 255 -3.71 -14.22 -7.35
C ALA A 255 -3.10 -15.53 -7.86
N PHE A 256 -3.73 -16.16 -8.85
CA PHE A 256 -3.23 -17.42 -9.42
C PHE A 256 -1.96 -17.25 -10.25
N ALA A 257 -1.84 -16.16 -11.02
CA ALA A 257 -0.61 -15.84 -11.74
C ALA A 257 0.57 -15.64 -10.77
N GLY A 258 0.34 -14.93 -9.66
CA GLY A 258 1.31 -14.76 -8.59
C GLY A 258 1.70 -16.09 -7.94
N LEU A 259 0.72 -16.93 -7.62
CA LEU A 259 0.96 -18.25 -7.01
C LEU A 259 1.74 -19.16 -7.95
N LEU A 260 1.36 -19.22 -9.24
CA LEU A 260 2.05 -20.00 -10.26
C LEU A 260 3.50 -19.53 -10.41
N TYR A 261 3.71 -18.22 -10.50
CA TYR A 261 5.05 -17.65 -10.54
C TYR A 261 5.87 -18.05 -9.31
N PHE A 262 5.29 -17.94 -8.11
CA PHE A 262 5.97 -18.30 -6.87
C PHE A 262 6.37 -19.78 -6.85
N ILE A 263 5.50 -20.67 -7.30
CA ILE A 263 5.79 -22.11 -7.39
C ILE A 263 6.95 -22.37 -8.36
N LEU A 264 6.93 -21.77 -9.55
CA LEU A 264 7.99 -21.92 -10.55
C LEU A 264 9.33 -21.35 -10.06
N PHE A 265 9.30 -20.18 -9.43
CA PHE A 265 10.46 -19.53 -8.83
C PHE A 265 11.05 -20.37 -7.70
N SER A 266 10.20 -20.81 -6.76
CA SER A 266 10.59 -21.66 -5.64
C SER A 266 11.19 -22.98 -6.12
N TRP A 267 10.61 -23.60 -7.15
CA TRP A 267 11.14 -24.83 -7.73
C TRP A 267 12.55 -24.63 -8.33
N LYS A 268 12.76 -23.53 -9.07
CA LYS A 268 14.09 -23.17 -9.59
C LYS A 268 15.09 -22.94 -8.46
N LEU A 269 14.69 -22.24 -7.40
CA LEU A 269 15.56 -21.91 -6.28
C LEU A 269 15.90 -23.14 -5.42
N HIS A 270 14.95 -24.05 -5.23
CA HIS A 270 15.16 -25.32 -4.53
C HIS A 270 16.13 -26.23 -5.29
N ARG A 271 15.99 -26.34 -6.62
CA ARG A 271 16.89 -27.14 -7.48
C ARG A 271 18.34 -26.64 -7.42
N LEU A 272 18.54 -25.34 -7.30
CA LEU A 272 19.88 -24.74 -7.15
C LEU A 272 20.49 -24.97 -5.76
N SER A 273 19.68 -25.28 -4.74
CA SER A 273 20.13 -25.41 -3.35
C SER A 273 20.60 -26.83 -2.98
N ALA A 274 20.75 -27.75 -3.94
CA ALA A 274 21.32 -29.10 -3.79
C ALA A 274 20.77 -29.93 -2.61
N HIS A 275 19.49 -29.74 -2.23
CA HIS A 275 18.90 -30.37 -1.06
C HIS A 275 17.74 -31.30 -1.45
N ASP A 276 17.87 -32.61 -1.18
CA ASP A 276 16.92 -33.67 -1.57
C ASP A 276 15.58 -33.68 -0.82
N LYS A 277 15.36 -32.77 0.13
CA LYS A 277 14.11 -32.75 0.91
C LYS A 277 13.03 -31.95 0.17
N LYS A 278 11.88 -32.58 -0.06
CA LYS A 278 10.65 -31.90 -0.54
C LYS A 278 10.23 -30.85 0.48
N ILE A 279 10.19 -29.59 0.05
CA ILE A 279 9.67 -28.50 0.88
C ILE A 279 8.14 -28.60 0.92
N ARG A 280 7.56 -28.62 2.12
CA ARG A 280 6.12 -28.72 2.36
C ARG A 280 5.70 -27.78 3.49
N PRO A 281 4.44 -27.31 3.50
CA PRO A 281 3.89 -26.57 4.63
C PRO A 281 4.10 -27.35 5.94
N SER A 282 4.56 -26.68 6.99
CA SER A 282 4.90 -27.30 8.27
C SER A 282 4.25 -26.58 9.44
N ILE A 283 3.69 -27.36 10.38
CA ILE A 283 3.15 -26.83 11.63
C ILE A 283 4.26 -26.19 12.47
N SER A 284 5.50 -26.69 12.37
CA SER A 284 6.63 -26.08 13.07
C SER A 284 6.94 -24.68 12.54
N ASP A 285 6.85 -24.48 11.23
CA ASP A 285 7.04 -23.18 10.61
C ASP A 285 5.91 -22.22 10.98
N LEU A 286 4.68 -22.71 11.11
CA LEU A 286 3.56 -21.91 11.59
C LEU A 286 3.78 -21.41 13.02
N LYS A 287 4.27 -22.26 13.93
CA LYS A 287 4.61 -21.84 15.30
C LYS A 287 5.68 -20.74 15.35
N ILE A 288 6.54 -20.66 14.35
CA ILE A 288 7.56 -19.61 14.22
C ILE A 288 6.93 -18.32 13.66
N LEU A 289 6.01 -18.44 12.69
CA LEU A 289 5.34 -17.29 12.06
C LEU A 289 4.33 -16.59 12.97
N THR A 290 3.61 -17.35 13.82
CA THR A 290 2.48 -16.80 14.59
C THR A 290 2.85 -15.72 15.61
N PRO A 291 3.85 -15.88 16.51
CA PRO A 291 4.09 -14.92 17.58
C PRO A 291 4.30 -13.46 17.13
N PRO A 292 5.13 -13.16 16.12
CA PRO A 292 5.28 -11.78 15.64
C PRO A 292 4.04 -11.27 14.88
N GLY A 293 3.25 -12.16 14.26
CA GLY A 293 2.07 -11.77 13.48
C GLY A 293 0.83 -11.47 14.31
N VAL A 294 0.75 -11.95 15.56
CA VAL A 294 -0.43 -11.73 16.42
C VAL A 294 -0.57 -10.27 16.83
N SER A 295 0.54 -9.59 17.13
CA SER A 295 0.51 -8.18 17.54
C SER A 295 -0.03 -7.28 16.42
N THR A 296 0.46 -7.48 15.20
CA THR A 296 0.03 -6.69 14.04
C THR A 296 -1.40 -7.03 13.62
N LEU A 297 -1.79 -8.31 13.74
CA LEU A 297 -3.17 -8.74 13.52
C LEU A 297 -4.11 -8.06 14.52
N LEU A 298 -3.77 -8.03 15.81
CA LEU A 298 -4.60 -7.42 16.84
C LEU A 298 -4.75 -5.91 16.65
N GLU A 299 -3.64 -5.22 16.35
CA GLU A 299 -3.65 -3.79 16.03
C GLU A 299 -4.57 -3.50 14.83
N SER A 300 -4.42 -4.26 13.74
CA SER A 300 -5.25 -4.16 12.54
C SER A 300 -6.72 -4.47 12.83
N ALA A 301 -6.98 -5.52 13.62
CA ALA A 301 -8.33 -5.92 14.02
C ALA A 301 -9.03 -4.81 14.79
N ILE A 302 -8.37 -4.20 15.77
CA ILE A 302 -8.93 -3.09 16.55
C ILE A 302 -9.23 -1.91 15.64
N ARG A 303 -8.25 -1.48 14.83
CA ARG A 303 -8.38 -0.33 13.93
C ARG A 303 -9.53 -0.51 12.94
N ASN A 304 -9.57 -1.68 12.27
CA ASN A 304 -10.55 -1.97 11.24
C ASN A 304 -11.94 -2.25 11.83
N SER A 305 -12.03 -2.84 13.03
CA SER A 305 -13.32 -3.04 13.70
C SER A 305 -13.95 -1.72 14.13
N LEU A 306 -13.16 -0.79 14.69
CA LEU A 306 -13.64 0.54 15.06
C LEU A 306 -14.10 1.33 13.82
N TYR A 307 -13.37 1.22 12.71
CA TYR A 307 -13.77 1.82 11.44
C TYR A 307 -15.09 1.24 10.93
N LEU A 308 -15.23 -0.09 10.86
CA LEU A 308 -16.44 -0.74 10.36
C LEU A 308 -17.64 -0.54 11.28
N TRP A 309 -17.42 -0.40 12.58
CA TRP A 309 -18.46 -0.03 13.54
C TRP A 309 -18.99 1.39 13.27
N LEU A 310 -18.09 2.35 13.04
CA LEU A 310 -18.47 3.71 12.64
C LEU A 310 -19.28 3.69 11.33
N VAL A 311 -18.81 2.96 10.31
CA VAL A 311 -19.50 2.84 9.02
C VAL A 311 -20.90 2.26 9.19
N SER A 312 -21.05 1.19 9.98
CA SER A 312 -22.35 0.58 10.26
C SER A 312 -23.32 1.58 10.92
N GLY A 313 -22.83 2.37 11.88
CA GLY A 313 -23.61 3.45 12.48
C GLY A 313 -24.06 4.51 11.47
N VAL A 314 -23.22 4.85 10.49
CA VAL A 314 -23.57 5.81 9.43
C VAL A 314 -24.61 5.25 8.46
N VAL A 315 -24.49 3.97 8.08
CA VAL A 315 -25.47 3.30 7.21
C VAL A 315 -26.82 3.16 7.90
N ALA A 316 -26.84 2.92 9.21
CA ALA A 316 -28.06 2.83 10.01
C ALA A 316 -28.89 4.13 10.04
N MET A 317 -28.27 5.29 9.75
CA MET A 317 -28.98 6.58 9.64
C MET A 317 -29.77 6.75 8.34
N GLY A 318 -29.61 5.87 7.35
CA GLY A 318 -30.39 5.85 6.11
C GLY A 318 -29.56 5.97 4.83
N SER A 319 -30.25 5.88 3.68
CA SER A 319 -29.63 5.89 2.34
C SER A 319 -28.83 7.16 2.05
N ASP A 320 -29.35 8.32 2.47
CA ASP A 320 -28.72 9.61 2.19
C ASP A 320 -27.42 9.77 2.96
N TYR A 321 -27.37 9.28 4.21
CA TYR A 321 -26.15 9.25 5.02
C TYR A 321 -25.12 8.26 4.49
N ALA A 322 -25.55 7.06 4.08
CA ALA A 322 -24.67 6.07 3.48
C ALA A 322 -24.03 6.58 2.18
N THR A 323 -24.83 7.22 1.31
CA THR A 323 -24.34 7.81 0.06
C THR A 323 -23.41 9.00 0.33
N ALA A 324 -23.77 9.88 1.28
CA ALA A 324 -22.94 11.01 1.69
C ALA A 324 -21.59 10.55 2.26
N TRP A 325 -21.55 9.45 3.00
CA TRP A 325 -20.33 8.84 3.50
C TRP A 325 -19.43 8.30 2.39
N GLY A 326 -20.01 7.63 1.39
CA GLY A 326 -19.30 7.17 0.20
C GLY A 326 -18.66 8.34 -0.57
N VAL A 327 -19.41 9.43 -0.76
CA VAL A 327 -18.94 10.67 -1.39
C VAL A 327 -17.84 11.34 -0.56
N PHE A 328 -18.05 11.47 0.75
CA PHE A 328 -17.06 12.02 1.69
C PHE A 328 -15.73 11.27 1.61
N ASN A 329 -15.77 9.93 1.59
CA ASN A 329 -14.57 9.11 1.46
C ASN A 329 -13.90 9.27 0.11
N THR A 330 -14.65 9.41 -0.99
CA THR A 330 -14.09 9.70 -2.31
C THR A 330 -13.33 11.03 -2.32
N ILE A 331 -13.89 12.10 -1.73
CA ILE A 331 -13.22 13.40 -1.60
C ILE A 331 -11.95 13.26 -0.76
N ARG A 332 -12.07 12.63 0.42
CA ARG A 332 -10.98 12.47 1.37
C ARG A 332 -9.82 11.66 0.77
N TRP A 333 -10.09 10.44 0.35
CA TRP A 333 -9.05 9.56 -0.19
C TRP A 333 -8.52 10.04 -1.54
N GLY A 334 -9.40 10.53 -2.41
CA GLY A 334 -9.04 10.87 -3.78
C GLY A 334 -8.27 12.19 -3.91
N MET A 335 -8.67 13.23 -3.17
CA MET A 335 -8.08 14.57 -3.32
C MET A 335 -7.12 14.94 -2.18
N VAL A 336 -7.44 14.56 -0.94
CA VAL A 336 -6.66 15.01 0.23
C VAL A 336 -5.56 14.04 0.60
N MET A 337 -5.85 12.74 0.63
CA MET A 337 -4.88 11.74 1.08
C MET A 337 -3.79 11.45 0.04
N VAL A 338 -4.05 11.61 -1.26
CA VAL A 338 -3.04 11.31 -2.31
C VAL A 338 -1.73 12.11 -2.12
N PRO A 339 -1.74 13.45 -1.97
CA PRO A 339 -0.52 14.20 -1.69
C PRO A 339 0.14 13.81 -0.36
N VAL A 340 -0.65 13.59 0.69
CA VAL A 340 -0.15 13.25 2.03
C VAL A 340 0.55 11.89 2.02
N GLN A 341 -0.05 10.88 1.41
CA GLN A 341 0.53 9.55 1.25
C GLN A 341 1.78 9.57 0.39
N ALA A 342 1.81 10.40 -0.66
CA ALA A 342 3.01 10.56 -1.47
C ALA A 342 4.17 11.19 -0.69
N LEU A 343 3.88 12.19 0.14
CA LEU A 343 4.86 12.82 1.04
C LEU A 343 5.35 11.86 2.12
N GLU A 344 4.45 11.06 2.69
CA GLU A 344 4.77 10.02 3.66
C GLU A 344 5.67 8.93 3.06
N ALA A 345 5.28 8.34 1.93
CA ALA A 345 6.04 7.29 1.25
C ALA A 345 7.45 7.78 0.85
N SER A 346 7.54 9.03 0.38
CA SER A 346 8.81 9.65 0.06
C SER A 346 9.64 9.89 1.31
N ALA A 347 9.06 10.44 2.39
CA ALA A 347 9.78 10.63 3.64
C ALA A 347 10.35 9.33 4.19
N LEU A 348 9.54 8.27 4.20
CA LEU A 348 9.94 6.95 4.70
C LEU A 348 11.14 6.39 3.96
N ALA A 349 11.16 6.53 2.63
CA ALA A 349 12.31 6.10 1.85
C ALA A 349 13.57 6.86 2.29
N PHE A 350 13.54 8.19 2.35
CA PHE A 350 14.74 8.98 2.67
C PHE A 350 15.20 8.80 4.12
N VAL A 351 14.26 8.76 5.07
CA VAL A 351 14.55 8.47 6.49
C VAL A 351 15.15 7.07 6.64
N GLY A 352 14.60 6.07 5.95
CA GLY A 352 15.11 4.70 5.97
C GLY A 352 16.54 4.60 5.44
N HIS A 353 16.86 5.30 4.33
CA HIS A 353 18.24 5.35 3.80
C HIS A 353 19.19 6.11 4.74
N GLY A 354 18.75 7.22 5.32
CA GLY A 354 19.52 7.98 6.31
C GLY A 354 19.84 7.15 7.54
N TRP A 355 18.85 6.43 8.08
CA TRP A 355 19.02 5.49 9.18
C TRP A 355 19.96 4.34 8.83
N GLY A 356 19.82 3.76 7.63
CA GLY A 356 20.70 2.69 7.14
C GLY A 356 22.16 3.13 7.03
N THR A 357 22.41 4.35 6.53
CA THR A 357 23.76 4.93 6.42
C THR A 357 24.37 5.17 7.80
N TRP A 358 23.61 5.79 8.71
CA TRP A 358 24.05 5.98 10.10
C TRP A 358 24.37 4.65 10.77
N ARG A 359 23.54 3.63 10.56
CA ARG A 359 23.73 2.31 11.17
C ARG A 359 24.96 1.57 10.62
N SER A 360 25.26 1.74 9.34
CA SER A 360 26.49 1.22 8.74
C SER A 360 27.73 1.84 9.40
N ASN A 361 27.70 3.15 9.62
CA ASN A 361 28.81 3.90 10.22
C ASN A 361 28.97 3.62 11.72
N ALA A 362 27.88 3.34 12.45
CA ALA A 362 27.89 3.01 13.88
C ALA A 362 28.38 1.57 14.18
N GLY A 363 28.63 0.75 13.15
CA GLY A 363 29.11 -0.63 13.27
C GLY A 363 27.98 -1.68 13.27
N ILE A 364 28.08 -2.62 12.33
CA ILE A 364 27.07 -3.68 12.10
C ILE A 364 26.99 -4.66 13.29
N GLY A 365 28.05 -4.76 14.11
CA GLY A 365 28.16 -5.68 15.24
C GLY A 365 27.62 -5.19 16.60
N MET A 366 27.37 -3.89 16.79
CA MET A 366 26.87 -3.38 18.08
C MET A 366 25.36 -3.59 18.18
N GLN A 367 24.87 -4.47 19.08
CA GLN A 367 23.44 -4.77 19.17
C GLN A 367 22.57 -3.54 19.54
N ARG A 368 23.12 -2.55 20.27
CA ARG A 368 22.41 -1.31 20.66
C ARG A 368 23.30 -0.06 20.56
N PRO A 369 23.58 0.46 19.34
CA PRO A 369 24.25 1.74 19.19
C PRO A 369 23.28 2.86 19.59
N LYS A 370 23.76 3.80 20.38
CA LYS A 370 23.00 4.99 20.81
C LYS A 370 23.20 6.10 19.80
N ALA A 371 22.11 6.67 19.30
CA ALA A 371 22.15 7.79 18.36
C ALA A 371 22.23 9.12 19.12
N SER A 372 23.10 10.02 18.67
CA SER A 372 23.10 11.39 19.17
C SER A 372 21.86 12.13 18.68
N ILE A 373 21.38 13.11 19.46
CA ILE A 373 20.28 14.00 19.10
C ILE A 373 20.56 14.72 17.76
N SER A 374 21.83 15.01 17.46
CA SER A 374 22.24 15.63 16.20
C SER A 374 22.03 14.69 15.00
N ASP A 375 22.39 13.42 15.14
CA ASP A 375 22.18 12.40 14.11
C ASP A 375 20.68 12.18 13.88
N LEU A 376 19.92 12.15 14.97
CA LEU A 376 18.46 12.08 14.93
C LEU A 376 17.83 13.19 14.12
N ARG A 377 18.25 14.43 14.38
CA ARG A 377 17.75 15.60 13.65
C ARG A 377 18.11 15.54 12.18
N SER A 378 19.29 15.04 11.83
CA SER A 378 19.70 14.87 10.44
C SER A 378 18.84 13.83 9.72
N ILE A 379 18.60 12.68 10.35
CA ILE A 379 17.80 11.58 9.80
C ILE A 379 16.33 11.96 9.70
N ALA A 380 15.78 12.66 10.70
CA ALA A 380 14.38 13.10 10.72
C ALA A 380 14.12 14.36 9.86
N LYS A 381 15.14 14.99 9.28
CA LYS A 381 14.96 16.23 8.51
C LYS A 381 14.00 16.09 7.30
N PRO A 382 14.07 15.03 6.48
CA PRO A 382 13.11 14.81 5.40
C PRO A 382 11.69 14.58 5.92
N ALA A 383 11.54 13.92 7.07
CA ALA A 383 10.26 13.70 7.74
C ALA A 383 9.56 15.01 8.09
N VAL A 384 10.28 15.89 8.80
CA VAL A 384 9.76 17.18 9.24
C VAL A 384 9.44 18.08 8.04
N ALA A 385 10.26 18.03 6.98
CA ALA A 385 9.99 18.73 5.75
C ALA A 385 8.72 18.23 5.05
N SER A 386 8.54 16.91 4.93
CA SER A 386 7.33 16.28 4.40
C SER A 386 6.10 16.65 5.23
N ALA A 387 6.21 16.57 6.56
CA ALA A 387 5.14 16.92 7.50
C ALA A 387 4.69 18.38 7.32
N SER A 388 5.66 19.29 7.26
CA SER A 388 5.41 20.72 7.07
C SER A 388 4.76 20.99 5.72
N LEU A 389 5.25 20.34 4.66
CA LEU A 389 4.67 20.47 3.31
C LEU A 389 3.27 19.87 3.23
N ALA A 390 3.02 18.74 3.89
CA ALA A 390 1.70 18.13 3.98
C ALA A 390 0.70 19.08 4.63
N LEU A 391 1.04 19.64 5.79
CA LEU A 391 0.20 20.64 6.47
C LEU A 391 -0.03 21.90 5.62
N LEU A 392 1.00 22.38 4.93
CA LEU A 392 0.91 23.55 4.05
C LEU A 392 0.00 23.32 2.83
N VAL A 393 -0.11 22.09 2.33
CA VAL A 393 -0.99 21.75 1.20
C VAL A 393 -2.40 21.43 1.70
N GLU A 394 -2.50 20.64 2.77
CA GLU A 394 -3.75 20.13 3.30
C GLU A 394 -4.60 21.23 3.94
N ILE A 395 -4.01 22.10 4.77
CA ILE A 395 -4.79 23.13 5.49
C ILE A 395 -5.52 24.06 4.49
N PRO A 396 -4.86 24.65 3.48
CA PRO A 396 -5.56 25.48 2.49
C PRO A 396 -6.58 24.70 1.68
N LEU A 397 -6.27 23.45 1.31
CA LEU A 397 -7.18 22.62 0.52
C LEU A 397 -8.44 22.26 1.32
N CYS A 398 -8.29 21.88 2.59
CA CYS A 398 -9.38 21.63 3.53
C CYS A 398 -10.25 22.87 3.77
N ILE A 399 -9.64 24.05 3.94
CA ILE A 399 -10.35 25.32 4.08
C ILE A 399 -11.11 25.66 2.79
N GLY A 400 -10.44 25.59 1.62
CA GLY A 400 -11.06 25.88 0.33
C GLY A 400 -12.24 24.95 0.02
N LEU A 401 -12.12 23.66 0.33
CA LEU A 401 -13.20 22.69 0.21
C LEU A 401 -14.36 22.99 1.18
N SER A 402 -14.06 23.40 2.43
CA SER A 402 -15.06 23.76 3.43
C SER A 402 -15.87 25.02 3.09
N LEU A 403 -15.23 26.00 2.44
CA LEU A 403 -15.87 27.28 2.06
C LEU A 403 -16.89 27.16 0.91
N GLY A 404 -16.96 26.02 0.21
CA GLY A 404 -17.99 25.79 -0.80
C GLY A 404 -17.67 24.71 -1.86
N GLY A 405 -16.46 24.17 -1.87
CA GLY A 405 -16.06 23.12 -2.81
C GLY A 405 -16.79 21.79 -2.58
N VAL A 406 -16.97 21.39 -1.32
CA VAL A 406 -17.54 20.07 -0.98
C VAL A 406 -18.98 19.93 -1.45
N ARG A 407 -19.85 20.92 -1.22
CA ARG A 407 -21.26 20.81 -1.60
C ARG A 407 -21.45 20.62 -3.10
N ARG A 408 -20.74 21.42 -3.92
CA ARG A 408 -20.82 21.33 -5.38
C ARG A 408 -20.28 19.99 -5.90
N PHE A 409 -19.16 19.55 -5.36
CA PHE A 409 -18.56 18.28 -5.75
C PHE A 409 -19.41 17.08 -5.28
N ALA A 410 -19.98 17.16 -4.08
CA ALA A 410 -20.87 16.15 -3.57
C ALA A 410 -22.16 16.06 -4.40
N TYR A 411 -22.74 17.21 -4.78
CA TYR A 411 -23.89 17.25 -5.68
C TYR A 411 -23.57 16.64 -7.05
N TYR A 412 -22.39 16.94 -7.60
CA TYR A 412 -21.92 16.34 -8.86
C TYR A 412 -21.82 14.81 -8.78
N LEU A 413 -21.38 14.26 -7.65
CA LEU A 413 -21.27 12.82 -7.46
C LEU A 413 -22.59 12.13 -7.06
N SER A 414 -23.45 12.79 -6.28
CA SER A 414 -24.67 12.18 -5.73
C SER A 414 -25.94 12.46 -6.52
N GLY A 415 -25.94 13.50 -7.36
CA GLY A 415 -27.12 13.98 -8.09
C GLY A 415 -28.25 14.55 -7.21
N THR A 416 -28.04 14.67 -5.90
CA THR A 416 -29.11 15.00 -4.93
C THR A 416 -28.66 16.01 -3.88
N GLU A 417 -29.51 17.01 -3.61
CA GLU A 417 -29.23 18.09 -2.67
C GLU A 417 -29.13 17.64 -1.19
N PRO A 418 -29.97 16.72 -0.69
CA PRO A 418 -29.86 16.22 0.68
C PRO A 418 -28.49 15.58 0.95
N VAL A 419 -28.02 14.72 0.04
CA VAL A 419 -26.71 14.05 0.15
C VAL A 419 -25.57 15.06 0.13
N ALA A 420 -25.63 16.07 -0.75
CA ALA A 420 -24.63 17.11 -0.82
C ALA A 420 -24.51 17.94 0.47
N SER A 421 -25.64 18.28 1.07
CA SER A 421 -25.71 19.00 2.36
C SER A 421 -25.17 18.17 3.53
N ILE A 422 -25.49 16.86 3.57
CA ILE A 422 -24.96 15.95 4.59
C ILE A 422 -23.45 15.79 4.44
N ALA A 423 -22.94 15.60 3.22
CA ALA A 423 -21.51 15.48 2.94
C ALA A 423 -20.75 16.76 3.33
N GLU A 424 -21.32 17.94 3.08
CA GLU A 424 -20.76 19.22 3.53
C GLU A 424 -20.65 19.28 5.06
N LYS A 425 -21.71 18.88 5.78
CA LYS A 425 -21.70 18.83 7.25
C LYS A 425 -20.65 17.84 7.78
N MET A 426 -20.59 16.63 7.22
CA MET A 426 -19.59 15.62 7.57
C MET A 426 -18.16 16.15 7.39
N TRP A 427 -17.92 16.88 6.29
CA TRP A 427 -16.63 17.50 6.02
C TRP A 427 -16.27 18.54 7.08
N ARG A 428 -17.18 19.46 7.40
CA ARG A 428 -16.95 20.52 8.38
C ARG A 428 -16.63 19.98 9.78
N VAL A 429 -17.29 18.90 10.20
CA VAL A 429 -17.04 18.24 11.49
C VAL A 429 -15.70 17.50 11.50
N SER A 430 -15.31 16.92 10.36
CA SER A 430 -14.09 16.10 10.24
C SER A 430 -12.80 16.91 10.03
N LEU A 431 -12.89 18.22 9.76
CA LEU A 431 -11.75 19.11 9.51
C LEU A 431 -10.66 18.99 10.58
N PHE A 432 -11.04 18.98 11.86
CA PHE A 432 -10.08 18.91 12.97
C PHE A 432 -9.34 17.56 13.02
N SER A 433 -10.07 16.46 12.84
CA SER A 433 -9.52 15.10 12.83
C SER A 433 -8.62 14.83 11.61
N LEU A 434 -8.92 15.43 10.46
CA LEU A 434 -8.10 15.31 9.24
C LEU A 434 -6.72 15.92 9.43
N THR A 435 -6.66 17.19 9.86
CA THR A 435 -5.38 17.86 10.16
C THR A 435 -4.55 17.15 11.22
N PHE A 436 -5.21 16.52 12.21
CA PHE A 436 -4.54 15.77 13.26
C PHE A 436 -4.03 14.41 12.77
N THR A 437 -4.78 13.73 11.90
CA THR A 437 -4.37 12.45 11.31
C THR A 437 -3.14 12.62 10.41
N SER A 438 -3.06 13.71 9.66
CA SER A 438 -1.92 14.02 8.79
C SER A 438 -0.69 14.42 9.60
N ALA A 439 -0.88 15.13 10.72
CA ALA A 439 0.19 15.38 11.68
C ALA A 439 0.66 14.09 12.37
N ILE A 440 -0.24 13.14 12.69
CA ILE A 440 0.10 11.84 13.28
C ILE A 440 0.70 10.88 12.26
N ALA A 441 0.22 10.77 11.03
CA ALA A 441 0.89 10.00 9.98
C ALA A 441 2.30 10.57 9.74
N ALA A 442 2.45 11.89 9.90
CA ALA A 442 3.72 12.56 9.90
C ALA A 442 4.52 12.48 11.22
N PHE A 443 4.08 11.74 12.24
CA PHE A 443 4.81 11.55 13.52
C PHE A 443 4.94 10.07 13.93
N SER A 444 3.84 9.31 13.87
CA SER A 444 3.72 7.89 14.20
C SER A 444 4.64 7.01 13.35
N THR A 445 4.78 7.31 12.07
CA THR A 445 5.68 6.55 11.18
C THR A 445 7.18 6.81 11.46
N TYR A 446 7.50 7.80 12.32
CA TYR A 446 8.87 8.13 12.72
C TYR A 446 9.26 7.62 14.11
N CYS A 447 8.32 7.04 14.86
CA CYS A 447 8.55 6.55 16.22
C CYS A 447 8.87 5.05 16.39
N PRO A 448 8.61 4.09 15.47
CA PRO A 448 8.94 2.70 15.76
C PRO A 448 10.46 2.43 15.70
N PHE A 449 11.27 3.41 15.28
CA PHE A 449 12.73 3.32 15.27
C PHE A 449 13.40 3.92 16.50
N PHE A 450 12.62 4.43 17.49
CA PHE A 450 13.15 4.88 18.77
C PHE A 450 12.73 3.95 19.90
N PRO A 451 13.49 2.87 20.18
CA PRO A 451 13.44 2.27 21.49
C PRO A 451 13.78 3.36 22.51
N SER A 452 12.89 3.60 23.47
CA SER A 452 13.11 4.48 24.63
C SER A 452 14.40 4.16 25.39
N ASP A 453 14.96 2.97 25.18
CA ASP A 453 16.21 2.48 25.78
C ASP A 453 17.50 3.07 25.14
N ASN A 454 17.40 3.82 24.03
CA ASN A 454 18.55 4.32 23.26
C ASN A 454 18.75 5.83 23.28
N LEU A 455 17.94 6.58 24.03
CA LEU A 455 18.14 8.01 24.24
C LEU A 455 19.11 8.22 25.41
N GLN A 456 20.10 9.10 25.21
CA GLN A 456 20.95 9.64 26.29
C GLN A 456 20.41 10.99 26.71
#